data_AF-A0A258YG10-F1
#
_entry.id   AF-A0A258YG10-F1
#
_cell.length_a   1.000
_cell.length_b   1.000
_cell.length_c   1.000
_cell.angle_alpha   90.00
_cell.angle_beta   90.00
_cell.angle_gamma   90.00
#
_symmetry.space_group_name_H-M   'P 1'
#
loop_
_entity.id
_entity.type
_entity.pdbx_description
1 polymer ?
#
loop_
_entity_poly.entity_id
_entity_poly.type
_entity_poly.pdbx_seq_one_letter_code
_entity_poly.pdbx_strand_id
1 'polypeptide(L)'
;MILLDLSLPDKNGVALVQEMLQIAGNTPVIVLTGYTDVTFSIKSISLGVEDYLLKEDLSPDLLYRTIVYAIQRKKAVKALEESEKRYSDLYQFSPEPVMVYDMSTLKFLSVNKAAIVKYGYSELEFLNLTMADIEAEDSDEDNISASIFREFKLGVNTRHRKSNGELFYVAIHSSMLQLNNQPVTIINASDISQTVEYLKAIEVYTVKLKEIAWTQSHIVRAPLSRMMGIVNVFKHIGSTNPEFADWIIHFDNSAKELDDIILDITRKTEAVKIGD
;
A
#
# COMPACT_ATOMS: atom_id res chain seq x y z
N MET A 1 -11.04 39.25 -16.46
CA MET A 1 -12.37 39.24 -17.09
C MET A 1 -12.31 40.12 -18.32
N ILE A 2 -12.97 39.71 -19.40
CA ILE A 2 -12.98 40.39 -20.69
C ILE A 2 -14.42 40.82 -20.96
N LEU A 3 -14.61 42.11 -21.23
CA LEU A 3 -15.86 42.63 -21.80
C LEU A 3 -15.62 42.79 -23.30
N LEU A 4 -16.32 42.01 -24.11
CA LEU A 4 -16.13 41.97 -25.55
C LEU A 4 -17.22 42.75 -26.25
N ASP A 5 -16.86 43.88 -26.86
CA ASP A 5 -17.77 44.69 -27.67
C ASP A 5 -17.85 44.15 -29.11
N LEU A 6 -19.07 43.81 -29.57
CA LEU A 6 -19.32 43.32 -30.93
C LEU A 6 -19.77 44.41 -31.92
N SER A 7 -19.86 45.66 -31.50
CA SER A 7 -20.23 46.80 -32.37
C SER A 7 -19.04 47.41 -33.13
N LEU A 8 -17.88 46.75 -33.14
CA LEU A 8 -16.69 47.25 -33.82
C LEU A 8 -16.79 47.07 -35.35
N PRO A 9 -16.39 48.08 -36.15
CA PRO A 9 -16.50 48.02 -37.61
C PRO A 9 -15.56 47.01 -38.28
N ASP A 10 -14.44 46.66 -37.62
CA ASP A 10 -13.35 45.89 -38.22
C ASP A 10 -13.55 44.37 -38.10
N LYS A 11 -14.13 43.92 -36.97
CA LYS A 11 -14.43 42.53 -36.66
C LYS A 11 -15.71 42.48 -35.81
N ASN A 12 -16.64 41.60 -36.17
CA ASN A 12 -17.91 41.45 -35.48
C ASN A 12 -18.40 40.00 -35.48
N GLY A 13 -19.49 39.76 -34.75
CA GLY A 13 -20.21 38.50 -34.80
C GLY A 13 -19.48 37.31 -34.15
N VAL A 14 -19.90 36.10 -34.54
CA VAL A 14 -19.49 34.83 -33.90
C VAL A 14 -17.99 34.56 -34.07
N ALA A 15 -17.41 34.95 -35.20
CA ALA A 15 -16.00 34.72 -35.49
C ALA A 15 -15.08 35.42 -34.47
N LEU A 16 -15.41 36.67 -34.10
CA LEU A 16 -14.67 37.42 -33.09
C LEU A 16 -14.80 36.78 -31.70
N VAL A 17 -15.99 36.28 -31.36
CA VAL A 17 -16.22 35.56 -30.09
C VAL A 17 -15.35 34.31 -30.00
N GLN A 18 -15.30 33.50 -31.06
CA GLN A 18 -14.47 32.29 -31.10
C GLN A 18 -12.97 32.60 -30.98
N GLU A 19 -12.48 33.58 -31.73
CA GLU A 19 -11.08 34.03 -31.66
C GLU A 19 -10.74 34.51 -30.24
N MET A 20 -11.62 35.29 -29.62
CA MET A 20 -11.38 35.78 -28.27
C MET A 20 -11.44 34.68 -27.21
N LEU A 21 -12.32 33.69 -27.34
CA LEU A 21 -12.36 32.56 -26.39
C LEU A 21 -11.08 31.73 -26.44
N GLN A 22 -10.47 31.55 -27.62
CA GLN A 22 -9.17 30.88 -27.74
C GLN A 22 -8.05 31.66 -27.04
N ILE A 23 -8.06 32.99 -27.12
CA ILE A 23 -7.07 33.85 -26.47
C ILE A 23 -7.31 33.97 -24.97
N ALA A 24 -8.59 34.04 -24.56
CA ALA A 24 -9.00 34.29 -23.19
C ALA A 24 -8.63 33.14 -22.24
N GLY A 25 -8.52 31.91 -22.76
CA GLY A 25 -8.26 30.71 -21.99
C GLY A 25 -9.27 30.57 -20.84
N ASN A 26 -8.79 30.72 -19.61
CA ASN A 26 -9.64 30.63 -18.40
C ASN A 26 -10.21 31.96 -17.90
N THR A 27 -10.04 33.05 -18.64
CA THR A 27 -10.60 34.35 -18.27
C THR A 27 -12.07 34.45 -18.66
N PRO A 28 -12.99 34.82 -17.74
CA PRO A 28 -14.41 35.01 -18.05
C PRO A 28 -14.59 36.05 -19.17
N VAL A 29 -15.36 35.72 -20.20
CA VAL A 29 -15.73 36.63 -21.31
C VAL A 29 -17.22 36.92 -21.23
N ILE A 30 -17.59 38.20 -21.19
CA ILE A 30 -18.97 38.68 -21.30
C ILE A 30 -19.07 39.51 -22.58
N VAL A 31 -20.08 39.23 -23.39
CA VAL A 31 -20.32 39.95 -24.65
C VAL A 31 -21.22 41.15 -24.42
N LEU A 32 -20.82 42.29 -24.99
CA LEU A 32 -21.59 43.53 -25.04
C LEU A 32 -21.99 43.82 -26.48
N THR A 33 -23.24 44.15 -26.73
CA THR A 33 -23.79 44.30 -28.08
C THR A 33 -24.92 45.33 -28.15
N GLY A 34 -25.03 46.00 -29.29
CA GLY A 34 -26.20 46.83 -29.61
C GLY A 34 -27.27 46.08 -30.42
N TYR A 35 -27.03 44.82 -30.80
CA TYR A 35 -27.94 44.05 -31.64
C TYR A 35 -28.87 43.17 -30.80
N THR A 36 -30.18 43.35 -30.98
CA THR A 36 -31.28 42.58 -30.34
C THR A 36 -31.50 41.21 -30.98
N ASP A 37 -30.45 40.57 -31.52
CA ASP A 37 -30.56 39.25 -32.12
C ASP A 37 -30.41 38.15 -31.05
N VAL A 38 -31.55 37.63 -30.61
CA VAL A 38 -31.66 36.52 -29.64
C VAL A 38 -31.02 35.23 -30.17
N THR A 39 -31.08 34.99 -31.48
CA THR A 39 -30.44 33.82 -32.10
C THR A 39 -28.92 33.88 -31.96
N PHE A 40 -28.37 35.09 -32.07
CA PHE A 40 -26.95 35.34 -31.90
C PHE A 40 -26.51 35.20 -30.42
N SER A 41 -27.34 35.64 -29.46
CA SER A 41 -27.03 35.52 -28.03
C SER A 41 -26.97 34.05 -27.58
N ILE A 42 -27.93 33.22 -27.99
CA ILE A 42 -27.94 31.77 -27.70
C ILE A 42 -26.70 31.08 -28.28
N LYS A 43 -26.36 31.40 -29.53
CA LYS A 43 -25.18 30.85 -30.19
C LYS A 43 -23.89 31.27 -29.47
N SER A 44 -23.81 32.51 -29.00
CA SER A 44 -22.66 33.02 -28.25
C SER A 44 -22.49 32.32 -26.89
N ILE A 45 -23.59 32.06 -26.18
CA ILE A 45 -23.55 31.29 -24.92
C ILE A 45 -23.09 29.86 -25.17
N SER A 46 -23.58 29.20 -26.22
CA SER A 46 -23.16 27.84 -26.58
C SER A 46 -21.68 27.70 -26.92
N LEU A 47 -21.01 28.82 -27.25
CA LEU A 47 -19.58 28.85 -27.54
C LEU A 47 -18.71 28.96 -26.28
N GLY A 48 -19.30 29.21 -25.10
CA GLY A 48 -18.57 29.31 -23.84
C GLY A 48 -18.37 30.74 -23.32
N VAL A 49 -19.12 31.71 -23.87
CA VAL A 49 -19.25 33.05 -23.27
C VAL A 49 -20.06 32.94 -21.98
N GLU A 50 -19.66 33.69 -20.96
CA GLU A 50 -20.27 33.63 -19.63
C GLU A 50 -21.63 34.35 -19.58
N ASP A 51 -21.77 35.46 -20.30
CA ASP A 51 -23.03 36.20 -20.39
C ASP A 51 -23.07 37.09 -21.64
N TYR A 52 -24.27 37.52 -22.00
CA TYR A 52 -24.56 38.40 -23.14
C TYR A 52 -25.41 39.57 -22.66
N LEU A 53 -24.87 40.79 -22.72
CA LEU A 53 -25.54 42.00 -22.29
C LEU A 53 -25.82 42.95 -23.46
N LEU A 54 -27.07 43.40 -23.55
CA LEU A 54 -27.48 44.48 -24.44
C LEU A 54 -27.01 45.82 -23.88
N LYS A 55 -26.38 46.64 -24.73
CA LYS A 55 -25.89 47.97 -24.35
C LYS A 55 -27.01 48.92 -23.95
N GLU A 56 -28.21 48.74 -24.51
CA GLU A 56 -29.38 49.57 -24.21
C GLU A 56 -29.95 49.32 -22.81
N ASP A 57 -29.82 48.08 -22.31
CA ASP A 57 -30.34 47.65 -21.00
C ASP A 57 -29.26 47.73 -19.90
N LEU A 58 -28.11 48.32 -20.21
CA LEU A 58 -26.94 48.26 -19.36
C LEU A 58 -27.07 49.26 -18.20
N SER A 59 -27.15 48.74 -16.98
CA SER A 59 -27.10 49.54 -15.75
C SER A 59 -25.87 49.18 -14.92
N PRO A 60 -25.36 50.10 -14.07
CA PRO A 60 -24.23 49.80 -13.18
C PRO A 60 -24.48 48.58 -12.29
N ASP A 61 -25.70 48.40 -11.77
CA ASP A 61 -26.07 47.25 -10.94
C ASP A 61 -26.04 45.93 -11.73
N LEU A 62 -26.68 45.91 -12.91
CA LEU A 62 -26.70 44.74 -13.78
C LEU A 62 -25.28 44.33 -14.18
N LEU A 63 -24.48 45.28 -14.65
CA LEU A 63 -23.10 45.04 -15.05
C LEU A 63 -22.28 44.49 -13.87
N TYR A 64 -22.37 45.13 -12.69
CA TYR A 64 -21.67 44.67 -11.50
C TYR A 64 -22.06 43.22 -11.14
N ARG A 65 -23.36 42.90 -11.11
CA ARG A 65 -23.85 41.55 -10.79
C ARG A 65 -23.39 40.52 -11.80
N THR A 66 -23.51 40.79 -13.10
CA THR A 66 -23.08 39.88 -14.16
C THR A 66 -21.57 39.61 -14.09
N ILE A 67 -20.77 40.66 -13.88
CA ILE A 67 -19.31 40.55 -13.67
C ILE A 67 -19.00 39.64 -12.48
N VAL A 68 -19.63 39.90 -11.33
CA VAL A 68 -19.39 39.13 -10.11
C VAL A 68 -19.78 37.67 -10.31
N TYR A 69 -20.95 37.39 -10.88
CA TYR A 69 -21.42 36.02 -11.12
C TYR A 69 -20.54 35.27 -12.12
N ALA A 70 -20.13 35.90 -13.22
CA ALA A 70 -19.23 35.29 -14.20
C ALA A 70 -17.89 34.92 -13.57
N ILE A 71 -17.30 35.81 -12.76
CA ILE A 71 -16.04 35.53 -12.05
C ILE A 71 -16.22 34.40 -11.03
N GLN A 72 -17.29 34.43 -10.23
CA GLN A 72 -17.53 33.40 -9.20
C GLN A 72 -17.77 32.03 -9.82
N ARG A 73 -18.57 31.94 -10.88
CA ARG A 73 -18.82 30.69 -11.61
C ARG A 73 -17.52 30.11 -12.17
N LYS A 74 -16.71 30.94 -12.84
CA LYS A 74 -15.43 30.48 -13.40
C LYS A 74 -14.46 30.00 -12.32
N LYS A 75 -14.41 30.70 -11.18
CA LYS A 75 -13.62 30.25 -10.01
C LYS A 75 -14.10 28.92 -9.45
N ALA A 76 -15.42 28.73 -9.32
CA ALA A 76 -16.00 27.49 -8.81
C ALA A 76 -15.71 26.30 -9.72
N VAL A 77 -15.91 26.45 -11.04
CA VAL A 77 -15.59 25.42 -12.04
C VAL A 77 -14.11 25.07 -12.00
N LYS A 78 -13.23 26.08 -12.00
CA LYS A 78 -11.79 25.86 -11.94
C LYS A 78 -11.36 25.16 -10.65
N ALA A 79 -11.92 25.56 -9.51
CA ALA A 79 -11.62 24.91 -8.23
C ALA A 79 -12.09 23.44 -8.21
N LEU A 80 -13.22 23.14 -8.85
CA LEU A 80 -13.69 21.77 -9.02
C LEU A 80 -12.72 20.97 -9.90
N GLU A 81 -12.34 21.49 -11.07
CA GLU A 81 -11.37 20.84 -11.98
C GLU A 81 -10.02 20.59 -11.30
N GLU A 82 -9.49 21.57 -10.57
CA GLU A 82 -8.24 21.44 -9.82
C GLU A 82 -8.35 20.39 -8.70
N SER A 83 -9.49 20.34 -8.01
CA SER A 83 -9.76 19.34 -6.98
C SER A 83 -9.88 17.93 -7.57
N GLU A 84 -10.64 17.75 -8.65
CA GLU A 84 -10.80 16.47 -9.34
C GLU A 84 -9.46 15.97 -9.86
N LYS A 85 -8.68 16.83 -10.53
CA LYS A 85 -7.34 16.50 -10.98
C LYS A 85 -6.45 16.08 -9.82
N ARG A 86 -6.44 16.85 -8.72
CA ARG A 86 -5.64 16.53 -7.54
C ARG A 86 -5.98 15.16 -6.97
N TYR A 87 -7.26 14.82 -6.84
CA TYR A 87 -7.67 13.49 -6.35
C TYR A 87 -7.32 12.38 -7.33
N SER A 88 -7.53 12.61 -8.62
CA SER A 88 -7.13 11.68 -9.68
C SER A 88 -5.63 11.40 -9.65
N ASP A 89 -4.80 12.44 -9.53
CA ASP A 89 -3.34 12.31 -9.45
C ASP A 89 -2.92 11.54 -8.19
N LEU A 90 -3.49 11.85 -7.01
CA LEU A 90 -3.18 11.13 -5.77
C LEU A 90 -3.52 9.64 -5.87
N TYR A 91 -4.63 9.29 -6.51
CA TYR A 91 -5.03 7.91 -6.75
C TYR A 91 -4.09 7.22 -7.77
N GLN A 92 -3.89 7.84 -8.93
CA GLN A 92 -3.14 7.27 -10.05
C GLN A 92 -1.64 7.13 -9.75
N PHE A 93 -1.07 8.03 -8.95
CA PHE A 93 0.34 8.04 -8.57
C PHE A 93 0.59 7.59 -7.12
N SER A 94 -0.41 6.99 -6.47
CA SER A 94 -0.17 6.25 -5.23
C SER A 94 0.89 5.17 -5.47
N PRO A 95 1.91 5.04 -4.60
CA PRO A 95 3.01 4.09 -4.81
C PRO A 95 2.55 2.63 -4.69
N GLU A 96 1.51 2.40 -3.89
CA GLU A 96 0.93 1.07 -3.70
C GLU A 96 -0.20 0.80 -4.70
N PRO A 97 -0.37 -0.46 -5.12
CA PRO A 97 -1.54 -0.90 -5.89
C PRO A 97 -2.86 -0.56 -5.18
N VAL A 98 -3.69 0.23 -5.85
CA VAL A 98 -5.05 0.55 -5.38
C VAL A 98 -6.04 0.12 -6.45
N MET A 99 -7.04 -0.65 -6.03
CA MET A 99 -8.08 -1.19 -6.89
C MET A 99 -9.45 -0.93 -6.26
N VAL A 100 -10.46 -0.72 -7.09
CA VAL A 100 -11.86 -0.59 -6.68
C VAL A 100 -12.65 -1.65 -7.41
N TYR A 101 -13.45 -2.42 -6.69
CA TYR A 101 -14.31 -3.43 -7.30
C TYR A 101 -15.74 -3.36 -6.76
N ASP A 102 -16.67 -3.84 -7.58
CA ASP A 102 -18.08 -3.94 -7.23
C ASP A 102 -18.34 -5.11 -6.28
N MET A 103 -19.06 -4.87 -5.18
CA MET A 103 -19.27 -5.91 -4.16
C MET A 103 -20.23 -7.04 -4.58
N SER A 104 -21.06 -6.82 -5.60
CA SER A 104 -22.03 -7.82 -6.05
C SER A 104 -21.47 -8.79 -7.09
N THR A 105 -20.56 -8.31 -7.94
CA THR A 105 -19.98 -9.04 -9.07
C THR A 105 -18.50 -9.34 -8.90
N LEU A 106 -17.85 -8.71 -7.92
CA LEU A 106 -16.39 -8.71 -7.69
C LEU A 106 -15.58 -8.15 -8.87
N LYS A 107 -16.24 -7.54 -9.86
CA LYS A 107 -15.59 -6.99 -11.05
C LYS A 107 -14.85 -5.70 -10.70
N PHE A 108 -13.62 -5.57 -11.21
CA PHE A 108 -12.88 -4.32 -11.05
C PHE A 108 -13.56 -3.18 -11.81
N LEU A 109 -13.75 -2.06 -11.12
CA LEU A 109 -14.31 -0.82 -11.64
C LEU A 109 -13.22 0.20 -11.96
N SER A 110 -12.09 0.16 -11.24
CA SER A 110 -10.96 1.06 -11.43
C SER A 110 -9.70 0.48 -10.81
N VAL A 111 -8.56 0.72 -11.45
CA VAL A 111 -7.23 0.37 -10.94
C VAL A 111 -6.27 1.53 -11.16
N ASN A 112 -5.32 1.73 -10.26
CA ASN A 112 -4.28 2.74 -10.45
C ASN A 112 -3.07 2.19 -11.24
N LYS A 113 -2.15 3.08 -11.60
CA LYS A 113 -0.93 2.71 -12.34
C LYS A 113 -0.05 1.71 -11.60
N ALA A 114 0.04 1.83 -10.27
CA ALA A 114 0.84 0.90 -9.47
C ALA A 114 0.28 -0.53 -9.57
N ALA A 115 -1.03 -0.72 -9.58
CA ALA A 115 -1.65 -2.03 -9.79
C ALA A 115 -1.36 -2.59 -11.20
N ILE A 116 -1.50 -1.77 -12.24
CA ILE A 116 -1.16 -2.17 -13.63
C ILE A 116 0.29 -2.66 -13.71
N VAL A 117 1.23 -1.89 -13.16
CA VAL A 117 2.67 -2.25 -13.18
C VAL A 117 2.94 -3.50 -12.35
N LYS A 118 2.34 -3.62 -11.16
CA LYS A 118 2.63 -4.70 -10.21
C LYS A 118 2.11 -6.05 -10.69
N TYR A 119 0.89 -6.06 -11.22
CA TYR A 119 0.22 -7.29 -11.65
C TYR A 119 0.46 -7.62 -13.12
N GLY A 120 0.86 -6.64 -13.93
CA GLY A 120 1.22 -6.85 -15.33
C GLY A 120 0.04 -6.99 -16.28
N TYR A 121 -1.17 -6.62 -15.87
CA TYR A 121 -2.34 -6.50 -16.75
C TYR A 121 -2.50 -5.05 -17.21
N SER A 122 -2.95 -4.84 -18.45
CA SER A 122 -3.45 -3.54 -18.88
C SER A 122 -4.73 -3.16 -18.13
N GLU A 123 -5.08 -1.88 -18.13
CA GLU A 123 -6.31 -1.39 -17.50
C GLU A 123 -7.55 -2.11 -18.05
N LEU A 124 -7.65 -2.26 -19.37
CA LEU A 124 -8.79 -2.95 -20.01
C LEU A 124 -8.88 -4.44 -19.65
N GLU A 125 -7.74 -5.11 -19.48
CA GLU A 125 -7.72 -6.49 -18.98
C GLU A 125 -8.19 -6.54 -17.53
N PHE A 126 -7.65 -5.67 -16.67
CA PHE A 126 -8.06 -5.56 -15.27
C PHE A 126 -9.56 -5.35 -15.11
N LEU A 127 -10.13 -4.41 -15.87
CA LEU A 127 -11.56 -4.11 -15.82
C LEU A 127 -12.44 -5.25 -16.35
N ASN A 128 -11.87 -6.30 -16.97
CA ASN A 128 -12.60 -7.51 -17.36
C ASN A 128 -12.39 -8.67 -16.39
N LEU A 129 -11.51 -8.53 -15.41
CA LEU A 129 -11.28 -9.50 -14.35
C LEU A 129 -12.18 -9.21 -13.14
N THR A 130 -12.31 -10.23 -12.31
CA THR A 130 -12.88 -10.16 -10.97
C THR A 130 -11.80 -10.37 -9.91
N MET A 131 -12.07 -9.98 -8.67
CA MET A 131 -11.17 -10.25 -7.55
C MET A 131 -10.79 -11.74 -7.44
N ALA A 132 -11.76 -12.62 -7.70
CA ALA A 132 -11.57 -14.07 -7.66
C ALA A 132 -10.64 -14.62 -8.76
N ASP A 133 -10.47 -13.91 -9.89
CA ASP A 133 -9.54 -14.33 -10.95
C ASP A 133 -8.07 -14.09 -10.54
N ILE A 134 -7.84 -13.15 -9.63
CA ILE A 134 -6.52 -12.74 -9.16
C ILE A 134 -6.15 -13.45 -7.86
N GLU A 135 -7.11 -13.66 -6.96
CA GLU A 135 -6.91 -14.42 -5.73
C GLU A 135 -6.58 -15.88 -6.06
N ALA A 136 -5.50 -16.39 -5.49
CA ALA A 136 -5.12 -17.79 -5.59
C ALA A 136 -5.65 -18.53 -4.35
N GLU A 137 -6.28 -19.68 -4.55
CA GLU A 137 -6.66 -20.54 -3.42
C GLU A 137 -5.41 -20.99 -2.65
N ASP A 138 -5.52 -21.00 -1.32
CA ASP A 138 -4.46 -21.52 -0.45
C ASP A 138 -4.42 -23.05 -0.54
N SER A 139 -3.21 -23.61 -0.69
CA SER A 139 -2.99 -25.05 -0.69
C SER A 139 -2.66 -25.56 0.72
N ASP A 140 -2.94 -26.82 1.03
CA ASP A 140 -2.64 -27.43 2.34
C ASP A 140 -1.13 -27.37 2.73
N GLU A 141 -0.22 -27.19 1.76
CA GLU A 141 1.22 -26.99 1.99
C GLU A 141 1.56 -25.63 2.64
N ASP A 142 0.62 -24.68 2.69
CA ASP A 142 0.82 -23.33 3.21
C ASP A 142 0.54 -23.18 4.72
N ASN A 143 0.41 -24.27 5.47
CA ASN A 143 0.19 -24.22 6.92
C ASN A 143 1.22 -23.36 7.69
N ILE A 144 2.48 -23.35 7.23
CA ILE A 144 3.55 -22.49 7.77
C ILE A 144 3.27 -21.01 7.48
N SER A 145 2.83 -20.69 6.26
CA SER A 145 2.45 -19.32 5.90
C SER A 145 1.27 -18.84 6.76
N ALA A 146 0.26 -19.70 6.96
CA ALA A 146 -0.92 -19.40 7.76
C ALA A 146 -0.61 -19.15 9.25
N SER A 147 0.32 -19.90 9.86
CA SER A 147 0.77 -19.66 11.24
C SER A 147 1.52 -18.34 11.36
N ILE A 148 2.43 -18.05 10.42
CA ILE A 148 3.16 -16.77 10.35
C ILE A 148 2.17 -15.60 10.26
N PHE A 149 1.19 -15.65 9.36
CA PHE A 149 0.22 -14.56 9.20
C PHE A 149 -0.59 -14.29 10.47
N ARG A 150 -0.99 -15.34 11.19
CA ARG A 150 -1.75 -15.24 12.43
C ARG A 150 -0.91 -14.66 13.57
N GLU A 151 0.34 -15.11 13.71
CA GLU A 151 1.23 -14.66 14.79
C GLU A 151 1.65 -13.19 14.60
N PHE A 152 1.95 -12.80 13.36
CA PHE A 152 2.45 -11.45 13.03
C PHE A 152 1.35 -10.45 12.63
N LYS A 153 0.06 -10.82 12.70
CA LYS A 153 -1.11 -9.96 12.42
C LYS A 153 -1.02 -9.18 11.10
N LEU A 154 -0.56 -9.81 10.03
CA LEU A 154 -0.18 -9.12 8.79
C LEU A 154 -1.36 -8.58 7.93
N GLY A 155 -2.61 -8.58 8.41
CA GLY A 155 -3.81 -8.19 7.65
C GLY A 155 -4.57 -9.41 7.08
N VAL A 156 -5.57 -9.17 6.21
CA VAL A 156 -6.16 -10.26 5.39
C VAL A 156 -5.13 -10.59 4.32
N ASN A 157 -4.41 -11.68 4.53
CA ASN A 157 -3.31 -12.07 3.66
C ASN A 157 -3.75 -13.20 2.75
N THR A 158 -3.45 -13.03 1.48
CA THR A 158 -3.73 -14.02 0.44
C THR A 158 -2.59 -13.99 -0.57
N ARG A 159 -2.57 -14.98 -1.46
CA ARG A 159 -1.69 -14.95 -2.62
C ARG A 159 -2.46 -14.43 -3.80
N HIS A 160 -1.86 -13.49 -4.51
CA HIS A 160 -2.39 -13.02 -5.78
C HIS A 160 -1.55 -13.56 -6.93
N ARG A 161 -2.17 -13.62 -8.10
CA ARG A 161 -1.57 -14.04 -9.36
C ARG A 161 -1.37 -12.84 -10.27
N LYS A 162 -0.18 -12.73 -10.84
CA LYS A 162 0.12 -11.78 -11.92
C LYS A 162 -0.34 -12.32 -13.28
N SER A 163 -0.35 -11.48 -14.30
CA SER A 163 -0.71 -11.86 -15.68
C SER A 163 0.18 -12.95 -16.28
N ASN A 164 1.44 -13.02 -15.84
CA ASN A 164 2.40 -14.07 -16.22
C ASN A 164 2.22 -15.39 -15.43
N GLY A 165 1.26 -15.46 -14.50
CA GLY A 165 1.01 -16.61 -13.64
C GLY A 165 1.83 -16.67 -12.34
N GLU A 166 2.78 -15.74 -12.13
CA GLU A 166 3.58 -15.67 -10.91
C GLU A 166 2.70 -15.38 -9.68
N LEU A 167 2.90 -16.15 -8.62
CA LEU A 167 2.22 -15.96 -7.34
C LEU A 167 3.08 -15.12 -6.40
N PHE A 168 2.43 -14.23 -5.65
CA PHE A 168 3.10 -13.40 -4.65
C PHE A 168 2.16 -13.14 -3.47
N TYR A 169 2.71 -12.92 -2.28
CA TYR A 169 1.94 -12.68 -1.08
C TYR A 169 1.52 -11.23 -0.99
N VAL A 170 0.25 -11.01 -0.65
CA VAL A 170 -0.37 -9.69 -0.57
C VAL A 170 -1.05 -9.51 0.78
N ALA A 171 -0.78 -8.38 1.42
CA ALA A 171 -1.56 -7.87 2.53
C ALA A 171 -2.65 -6.93 2.00
N ILE A 172 -3.92 -7.30 2.18
CA ILE A 172 -5.06 -6.51 1.71
C ILE A 172 -5.57 -5.62 2.85
N HIS A 173 -5.68 -4.33 2.55
CA HIS A 173 -6.42 -3.37 3.36
C HIS A 173 -7.62 -2.87 2.58
N SER A 174 -8.82 -3.18 3.05
CA SER A 174 -10.07 -2.86 2.37
C SER A 174 -10.91 -1.85 3.14
N SER A 175 -11.60 -0.97 2.41
CA SER A 175 -12.67 -0.13 2.97
C SER A 175 -13.87 -0.14 2.03
N MET A 176 -15.07 -0.22 2.60
CA MET A 176 -16.31 -0.17 1.83
C MET A 176 -16.78 1.29 1.71
N LEU A 177 -17.26 1.66 0.53
CA LEU A 177 -17.84 2.97 0.27
C LEU A 177 -18.98 2.89 -0.75
N GLN A 178 -19.74 3.97 -0.86
CA GLN A 178 -20.82 4.13 -1.84
C GLN A 178 -20.32 5.04 -2.96
N LEU A 179 -20.23 4.52 -4.19
CA LEU A 179 -19.88 5.29 -5.39
C LEU A 179 -21.10 5.32 -6.30
N ASN A 180 -21.68 6.49 -6.56
CA ASN A 180 -22.90 6.64 -7.38
C ASN A 180 -24.07 5.72 -6.92
N ASN A 181 -24.29 5.60 -5.60
CA ASN A 181 -25.26 4.68 -4.97
C ASN A 181 -24.99 3.18 -5.22
N GLN A 182 -23.79 2.82 -5.68
CA GLN A 182 -23.34 1.45 -5.82
C GLN A 182 -22.36 1.11 -4.69
N PRO A 183 -22.56 -0.01 -3.96
CA PRO A 183 -21.63 -0.45 -2.94
C PRO A 183 -20.36 -1.00 -3.59
N VAL A 184 -19.23 -0.36 -3.31
CA VAL A 184 -17.92 -0.74 -3.84
C VAL A 184 -16.93 -0.90 -2.70
N THR A 185 -15.89 -1.70 -2.94
CA THR A 185 -14.76 -1.81 -2.02
C THR A 185 -13.52 -1.26 -2.69
N ILE A 186 -12.84 -0.36 -1.98
CA ILE A 186 -11.48 0.05 -2.32
C ILE A 186 -10.52 -0.84 -1.55
N ILE A 187 -9.53 -1.37 -2.25
CA ILE A 187 -8.45 -2.16 -1.66
C ILE A 187 -7.10 -1.54 -1.96
N ASN A 188 -6.23 -1.56 -0.97
CA ASN A 188 -4.79 -1.44 -1.14
C ASN A 188 -4.19 -2.85 -0.99
N ALA A 189 -3.34 -3.21 -1.93
CA ALA A 189 -2.69 -4.52 -2.00
C ALA A 189 -1.18 -4.37 -1.91
N SER A 190 -0.63 -4.54 -0.71
CA SER A 190 0.81 -4.43 -0.46
C SER A 190 1.50 -5.78 -0.63
N ASP A 191 2.55 -5.81 -1.44
CA ASP A 191 3.37 -7.02 -1.61
C ASP A 191 4.24 -7.25 -0.37
N ILE A 192 4.01 -8.38 0.27
CA ILE A 192 4.70 -8.80 1.49
C ILE A 192 5.56 -10.05 1.26
N SER A 193 5.85 -10.42 0.01
CA SER A 193 6.56 -11.66 -0.32
C SER A 193 7.94 -11.73 0.33
N GLN A 194 8.70 -10.63 0.30
CA GLN A 194 9.99 -10.54 0.98
C GLN A 194 9.84 -10.69 2.50
N THR A 195 8.84 -10.03 3.09
CA THR A 195 8.54 -10.16 4.53
C THR A 195 8.25 -11.61 4.91
N VAL A 196 7.44 -12.30 4.11
CA VAL A 196 7.12 -13.72 4.33
C VAL A 196 8.36 -14.59 4.19
N GLU A 197 9.21 -14.35 3.20
CA GLU A 197 10.47 -15.08 3.02
C GLU A 197 11.41 -14.91 4.22
N TYR A 198 11.59 -13.68 4.71
CA TYR A 198 12.38 -13.42 5.91
C TYR A 198 11.80 -14.10 7.15
N LEU A 199 10.47 -14.07 7.33
CA LEU A 199 9.81 -14.72 8.46
C LEU A 199 9.99 -16.24 8.42
N LYS A 200 9.83 -16.86 7.24
CA LYS A 200 10.11 -18.29 7.05
C LYS A 200 11.56 -18.64 7.37
N ALA A 201 12.51 -17.81 6.93
CA ALA A 201 13.92 -18.02 7.24
C ALA A 201 14.19 -17.95 8.75
N ILE A 202 13.65 -16.94 9.44
CA ILE A 202 13.77 -16.78 10.90
C ILE A 202 13.19 -17.97 11.65
N GLU A 203 12.03 -18.49 11.22
CA GLU A 203 11.41 -19.65 11.83
C GLU A 203 12.30 -20.91 11.73
N VAL A 204 12.84 -21.17 10.53
CA VAL A 204 13.80 -22.28 10.30
C VAL A 204 15.05 -22.12 11.18
N TYR A 205 15.60 -20.91 11.29
CA TYR A 205 16.73 -20.65 12.18
C TYR A 205 16.38 -20.88 13.65
N THR A 206 15.18 -20.48 14.07
CA THR A 206 14.70 -20.64 15.46
C THR A 206 14.57 -22.12 15.84
N VAL A 207 14.04 -22.95 14.93
CA VAL A 207 13.95 -24.40 15.14
C VAL A 207 15.35 -25.00 15.30
N LYS A 208 16.29 -24.69 14.41
CA LYS A 208 17.68 -25.16 14.49
C LYS A 208 18.37 -24.73 15.79
N LEU A 209 18.19 -23.48 16.21
CA LEU A 209 18.76 -22.99 17.47
C LEU A 209 18.22 -23.74 18.69
N LYS A 210 16.92 -24.06 18.70
CA LYS A 210 16.31 -24.86 19.77
C LYS A 210 16.85 -26.29 19.81
N GLU A 211 17.03 -26.93 18.66
CA GLU A 211 17.65 -28.26 18.58
C GLU A 211 19.07 -28.25 19.12
N ILE A 212 19.91 -27.29 18.70
CA ILE A 212 21.27 -27.13 19.20
C ILE A 212 21.26 -26.93 20.72
N ALA A 213 20.44 -26.01 21.23
CA ALA A 213 20.33 -25.75 22.66
C ALA A 213 19.92 -27.00 23.45
N TRP A 214 18.99 -27.80 22.92
CA TRP A 214 18.56 -29.05 23.53
C TRP A 214 19.70 -30.09 23.56
N THR A 215 20.41 -30.28 22.44
CA THR A 215 21.58 -31.17 22.36
C THR A 215 22.68 -30.74 23.33
N GLN A 216 23.01 -29.45 23.38
CA GLN A 216 24.05 -28.95 24.29
C GLN A 216 23.64 -29.13 25.76
N SER A 217 22.38 -28.87 26.11
CA SER A 217 21.86 -29.13 27.46
C SER A 217 22.00 -30.61 27.83
N HIS A 218 21.71 -31.52 26.90
CA HIS A 218 21.85 -32.96 27.15
C HIS A 218 23.31 -33.35 27.43
N ILE A 219 24.25 -32.88 26.60
CA ILE A 219 25.68 -33.17 26.73
C ILE A 219 26.23 -32.63 28.05
N VAL A 220 25.90 -31.38 28.42
CA VAL A 220 26.31 -30.75 29.69
C VAL A 220 25.70 -31.44 30.92
N ARG A 221 24.46 -31.93 30.82
CA ARG A 221 23.74 -32.52 31.95
C ARG A 221 24.36 -33.83 32.43
N ALA A 222 24.96 -34.61 31.54
CA ALA A 222 25.56 -35.90 31.87
C ALA A 222 26.73 -35.80 32.89
N PRO A 223 27.82 -35.04 32.64
CA PRO A 223 28.89 -34.87 33.61
C PRO A 223 28.43 -34.14 34.87
N LEU A 224 27.53 -33.16 34.75
CA LEU A 224 26.97 -32.45 35.91
C LEU A 224 26.21 -33.41 36.84
N SER A 225 25.40 -34.30 36.28
CA SER A 225 24.64 -35.29 37.04
C SER A 225 25.56 -36.29 37.74
N ARG A 226 26.67 -36.70 37.08
CA ARG A 226 27.73 -37.52 37.72
C ARG A 226 28.37 -36.80 38.89
N MET A 227 28.78 -35.53 38.71
CA MET A 227 29.36 -34.71 39.77
C MET A 227 28.40 -34.54 40.96
N MET A 228 27.12 -34.24 40.69
CA MET A 228 26.11 -34.11 41.74
C MET A 228 25.89 -35.42 42.49
N GLY A 229 25.89 -36.56 41.79
CA GLY A 229 25.81 -37.88 42.41
C GLY A 229 26.96 -38.13 43.38
N ILE A 230 28.20 -37.86 42.96
CA ILE A 230 29.40 -38.01 43.79
C ILE A 230 29.36 -37.08 45.02
N VAL A 231 28.99 -35.81 44.82
CA VAL A 231 28.83 -34.86 45.93
C VAL A 231 27.77 -35.34 46.92
N ASN A 232 26.69 -35.95 46.44
CA ASN A 232 25.66 -36.51 47.32
C ASN A 232 26.21 -37.68 48.16
N VAL A 233 27.06 -38.54 47.58
CA VAL A 233 27.75 -39.61 48.32
C VAL A 233 28.65 -39.03 49.41
N PHE A 234 29.43 -37.99 49.09
CA PHE A 234 30.29 -37.30 50.08
C PHE A 234 29.50 -36.76 51.27
N LYS A 235 28.32 -36.20 51.03
CA LYS A 235 27.45 -35.66 52.09
C LYS A 235 26.93 -36.75 53.05
N HIS A 236 26.82 -38.00 52.62
CA HIS A 236 26.22 -39.07 53.43
C HIS A 236 27.26 -40.00 54.07
N ILE A 237 28.35 -40.32 53.37
CA ILE A 237 29.31 -41.34 53.80
C ILE A 237 30.57 -40.70 54.42
N GLY A 238 30.84 -39.42 54.14
CA GLY A 238 31.99 -38.69 54.66
C GLY A 238 33.33 -39.15 54.06
N SER A 239 34.40 -38.42 54.37
CA SER A 239 35.75 -38.61 53.79
C SER A 239 36.55 -39.78 54.37
N THR A 240 35.97 -40.56 55.28
CA THR A 240 36.61 -41.72 55.92
C THR A 240 36.43 -43.03 55.13
N ASN A 241 35.66 -43.01 54.04
CA ASN A 241 35.49 -44.18 53.19
C ASN A 241 36.78 -44.48 52.39
N PRO A 242 37.27 -45.74 52.35
CA PRO A 242 38.43 -46.13 51.54
C PRO A 242 38.32 -45.76 50.05
N GLU A 243 37.11 -45.75 49.49
CA GLU A 243 36.84 -45.40 48.07
C GLU A 243 36.78 -43.87 47.83
N PHE A 244 36.94 -43.05 48.87
CA PHE A 244 36.83 -41.59 48.75
C PHE A 244 37.81 -41.01 47.73
N ALA A 245 39.03 -41.55 47.67
CA ALA A 245 40.04 -41.13 46.69
C ALA A 245 39.59 -41.38 45.25
N ASP A 246 38.97 -42.53 44.98
CA ASP A 246 38.49 -42.89 43.65
C ASP A 246 37.31 -42.00 43.21
N TRP A 247 36.40 -41.70 44.14
CA TRP A 247 35.29 -40.77 43.88
C TRP A 247 35.77 -39.35 43.57
N ILE A 248 36.82 -38.86 44.24
CA ILE A 248 37.45 -37.57 43.92
C ILE A 248 38.03 -37.58 42.51
N ILE A 249 38.69 -38.66 42.09
CA ILE A 249 39.21 -38.80 40.73
C ILE A 249 38.06 -38.77 39.70
N HIS A 250 36.97 -39.50 39.96
CA HIS A 250 35.80 -39.48 39.07
C HIS A 250 35.10 -38.11 39.01
N PHE A 251 35.09 -37.37 40.11
CA PHE A 251 34.58 -35.99 40.15
C PHE A 251 35.45 -35.06 39.31
N ASP A 252 36.77 -35.08 39.50
CA ASP A 252 37.73 -34.27 38.75
C ASP A 252 37.67 -34.58 37.24
N ASN A 253 37.58 -35.85 36.87
CA ASN A 253 37.41 -36.26 35.47
C ASN A 253 36.10 -35.74 34.87
N SER A 254 34.99 -35.80 35.62
CA SER A 254 33.70 -35.26 35.16
C SER A 254 33.70 -33.73 35.07
N ALA A 255 34.45 -33.05 35.94
CA ALA A 255 34.62 -31.60 35.90
C ALA A 255 35.44 -31.17 34.67
N LYS A 256 36.54 -31.87 34.37
CA LYS A 256 37.35 -31.65 33.16
C LYS A 256 36.56 -31.92 31.89
N GLU A 257 35.80 -33.01 31.84
CA GLU A 257 34.93 -33.32 30.70
C GLU A 257 33.89 -32.21 30.47
N LEU A 258 33.28 -31.68 31.53
CA LEU A 258 32.36 -30.54 31.42
C LEU A 258 33.06 -29.28 30.90
N ASP A 259 34.26 -28.98 31.39
CA ASP A 259 35.05 -27.83 30.93
C ASP A 259 35.40 -27.96 29.44
N ASP A 260 35.84 -29.14 29.00
CA ASP A 260 36.12 -29.45 27.60
C ASP A 260 34.87 -29.26 26.72
N ILE A 261 33.70 -29.73 27.17
CA ILE A 261 32.42 -29.52 26.49
C ILE A 261 32.11 -28.02 26.36
N ILE A 262 32.25 -27.24 27.45
CA ILE A 262 31.97 -25.79 27.44
C ILE A 262 32.93 -25.05 26.51
N LEU A 263 34.22 -25.43 26.51
CA LEU A 263 35.23 -24.87 25.62
C LEU A 263 34.91 -25.17 24.16
N ASP A 264 34.49 -26.40 23.83
CA ASP A 264 34.07 -26.77 22.47
C ASP A 264 32.84 -25.98 22.01
N ILE A 265 31.82 -25.85 22.87
CA ILE A 265 30.63 -25.04 22.58
C ILE A 265 31.01 -23.57 22.31
N THR A 266 31.88 -23.00 23.15
CA THR A 266 32.32 -21.60 23.03
C THR A 266 33.05 -21.37 21.72
N ARG A 267 34.02 -22.25 21.38
CA ARG A 267 34.76 -22.18 20.10
C ARG A 267 33.85 -22.28 18.89
N LYS A 268 32.88 -23.21 18.89
CA LYS A 268 31.91 -23.36 17.80
C LYS A 268 31.04 -22.12 17.64
N THR A 269 30.68 -21.46 18.74
CA THR A 269 29.87 -20.23 18.71
C THR A 269 30.66 -19.05 18.15
N GLU A 270 31.94 -18.92 18.51
CA GLU A 270 32.82 -17.86 17.98
C GLU A 270 33.13 -18.02 16.49
N ALA A 271 33.22 -19.25 16.00
CA ALA A 271 33.43 -19.56 14.58
C ALA A 271 32.22 -19.21 13.69
N VAL A 272 31.05 -18.96 14.28
CA VAL A 272 29.81 -18.58 13.56
C VAL A 272 29.69 -17.05 13.37
N LYS A 273 30.76 -16.27 13.63
CA LYS A 273 30.74 -14.82 13.37
C LYS A 273 30.40 -14.52 11.90
N ILE A 274 29.28 -13.80 11.80
CA ILE A 274 28.54 -13.30 10.63
C ILE A 274 29.52 -12.76 9.58
N GLY A 275 29.43 -13.30 8.36
CA GLY A 275 30.12 -12.73 7.20
C GLY A 275 29.64 -11.30 6.96
N ASP A 276 30.60 -10.39 6.81
CA ASP A 276 30.38 -9.05 6.24
C ASP A 276 29.78 -9.12 4.83
#